data_AF-A0A068VNK0-F1
#
_entry.id   AF-A0A068VNK0-F1
#
_cell.length_a   1.000
_cell.length_b   1.000
_cell.length_c   1.000
_cell.angle_alpha   90.00
_cell.angle_beta   90.00
_cell.angle_gamma   90.00
#
_symmetry.space_group_name_H-M   'P 1'
#
loop_
_entity.id
_entity.type
_entity.pdbx_description
1 polymer ?
#
loop_
_entity_poly.entity_id
_entity_poly.type
_entity_poly.pdbx_seq_one_letter_code
_entity_poly.pdbx_strand_id
1 'polypeptide(L)'
;MWEEFLPSEGAQLKSLIPHQPIIIIARPKFNTHHTISIGTLATSIIIFNLEIPQAALLRQWIAENATYIRKLIQEKLYDKAHQQVHPPIESQLYY
;
A
#
# COMPACT_ATOMS: atom_id res chain seq x y z
N MET A 1 -1.95 -6.76 -8.90
CA MET A 1 -2.88 -7.82 -8.44
C MET A 1 -2.87 -8.90 -9.50
N TRP A 2 -2.78 -10.17 -9.11
CA TRP A 2 -2.93 -11.35 -10.00
C TRP A 2 -4.29 -11.29 -10.70
N GLU A 3 -4.34 -11.65 -11.99
CA GLU A 3 -5.47 -11.30 -12.88
C GLU A 3 -6.81 -11.87 -12.41
N GLU A 4 -6.77 -13.05 -11.81
CA GLU A 4 -7.93 -13.81 -11.35
C GLU A 4 -8.59 -13.19 -10.11
N PHE A 5 -7.88 -12.32 -9.39
CA PHE A 5 -8.46 -11.52 -8.31
C PHE A 5 -9.16 -10.26 -8.84
N LEU A 6 -8.93 -9.84 -10.09
CA LEU A 6 -9.49 -8.59 -10.61
C LEU A 6 -11.04 -8.57 -10.63
N PRO A 7 -11.74 -9.62 -11.08
CA PRO A 7 -13.20 -9.61 -11.13
C PRO A 7 -13.87 -9.60 -9.75
N SER A 8 -13.20 -10.15 -8.73
CA SER A 8 -13.70 -10.30 -7.36
C SER A 8 -13.10 -9.25 -6.43
N GLU A 9 -11.95 -9.53 -5.82
CA GLU A 9 -11.29 -8.68 -4.83
C GLU A 9 -10.88 -7.33 -5.41
N GLY A 10 -10.53 -7.27 -6.69
CA GLY A 10 -10.23 -6.04 -7.41
C GLY A 10 -11.47 -5.14 -7.55
N ALA A 11 -12.61 -5.72 -7.92
CA ALA A 11 -13.89 -5.01 -8.00
C ALA A 11 -14.35 -4.53 -6.61
N GLN A 12 -14.25 -5.40 -5.60
CA GLN A 12 -14.57 -5.05 -4.22
C GLN A 12 -13.66 -3.93 -3.71
N LEU A 13 -12.34 -4.04 -3.90
CA LEU A 13 -11.39 -3.00 -3.53
C LEU A 13 -11.77 -1.67 -4.19
N LYS A 14 -12.07 -1.67 -5.50
CA LYS A 14 -12.47 -0.46 -6.22
C LYS A 14 -13.68 0.23 -5.58
N SER A 15 -14.70 -0.54 -5.17
CA SER A 15 -15.86 0.02 -4.46
C SER A 15 -15.53 0.57 -3.06
N LEU A 16 -14.52 -0.01 -2.40
CA LEU A 16 -14.14 0.35 -1.04
C LEU A 16 -13.14 1.51 -0.98
N ILE A 17 -12.39 1.82 -2.05
CA ILE A 17 -11.37 2.89 -2.08
C ILE A 17 -11.83 4.20 -1.42
N PRO A 18 -13.04 4.76 -1.70
CA PRO A 18 -13.49 6.01 -1.09
C PRO A 18 -13.59 5.96 0.44
N HIS A 19 -13.72 4.76 1.00
CA HIS A 19 -13.88 4.50 2.44
C HIS A 19 -12.56 4.13 3.13
N GLN A 20 -11.42 4.24 2.44
CA GLN A 20 -10.08 3.96 2.98
C GLN A 20 -10.01 2.57 3.65
N PRO A 21 -10.16 1.48 2.86
CA PRO A 21 -10.23 0.14 3.41
C PRO A 21 -8.87 -0.27 3.97
N ILE A 22 -8.88 -1.01 5.08
CA ILE A 22 -7.69 -1.71 5.55
C ILE A 22 -7.68 -3.09 4.92
N ILE A 23 -6.54 -3.46 4.33
CA ILE A 23 -6.38 -4.71 3.59
C ILE A 23 -5.30 -5.53 4.25
N ILE A 24 -5.58 -6.80 4.47
CA ILE A 24 -4.59 -7.80 4.88
C ILE A 24 -4.31 -8.69 3.67
N ILE A 25 -3.03 -8.83 3.34
CA ILE A 25 -2.57 -9.71 2.27
C ILE A 25 -1.73 -10.81 2.90
N ALA A 26 -2.22 -12.05 2.88
CA ALA A 26 -1.44 -13.21 3.30
C ALA A 26 -0.71 -13.82 2.09
N ARG A 27 0.53 -14.25 2.31
CA ARG A 27 1.41 -14.85 1.29
C ARG A 27 1.56 -13.96 0.05
N PRO A 28 1.90 -12.66 0.19
CA PRO A 28 2.19 -11.82 -0.96
C PRO A 28 3.46 -12.26 -1.68
N LYS A 29 3.58 -11.92 -2.95
CA LYS A 29 4.85 -11.93 -3.68
C LYS A 29 5.55 -10.59 -3.45
N PHE A 30 6.74 -10.62 -2.87
CA PHE A 30 7.60 -9.45 -2.80
C PHE A 30 8.50 -9.39 -4.04
N ASN A 31 8.69 -8.19 -4.59
CA ASN A 31 9.74 -7.91 -5.56
C ASN A 31 10.56 -6.73 -5.03
N THR A 32 11.87 -6.91 -4.97
CA THR A 32 12.84 -5.96 -4.42
C THR A 32 13.80 -5.43 -5.49
N HIS A 33 13.66 -5.85 -6.75
CA HIS A 33 14.51 -5.34 -7.83
C HIS A 33 14.18 -3.87 -8.11
N HIS A 34 15.13 -2.97 -7.81
CA HIS A 34 15.10 -1.52 -7.99
C HIS A 34 14.02 -0.75 -7.19
N THR A 35 12.99 -1.43 -6.67
CA THR A 35 11.96 -0.87 -5.79
C THR A 35 11.33 -2.00 -4.98
N ILE A 36 10.86 -1.71 -3.76
CA ILE A 36 10.04 -2.66 -2.99
C ILE A 36 8.60 -2.59 -3.50
N SER A 37 8.10 -3.70 -4.04
CA SER A 37 6.71 -3.82 -4.50
C SER A 37 6.07 -5.11 -4.01
N ILE A 38 4.74 -5.06 -3.87
CA ILE A 38 3.91 -6.15 -3.37
C ILE A 38 2.95 -6.57 -4.49
N GLY A 39 2.99 -7.85 -4.83
CA GLY A 39 2.06 -8.50 -5.74
C GLY A 39 1.30 -9.65 -5.06
N THR A 40 0.29 -10.16 -5.75
CA THR A 40 -0.41 -11.39 -5.35
C THR A 40 -0.05 -12.54 -6.27
N LEU A 41 -0.22 -13.76 -5.75
CA LEU A 41 -0.12 -15.05 -6.43
C LEU A 41 -1.48 -15.75 -6.34
N ALA A 42 -1.66 -16.83 -7.11
CA ALA A 42 -2.84 -17.69 -7.00
C ALA A 42 -3.10 -18.21 -5.57
N THR A 43 -2.07 -18.32 -4.73
CA THR A 43 -2.16 -18.80 -3.35
C THR A 43 -2.25 -17.69 -2.30
N SER A 44 -2.22 -16.42 -2.73
CA SER A 44 -2.38 -15.27 -1.84
C SER A 44 -3.82 -15.17 -1.35
N ILE A 45 -4.02 -14.53 -0.20
CA ILE A 45 -5.35 -14.27 0.37
C ILE A 45 -5.46 -12.77 0.64
N ILE A 46 -6.55 -12.16 0.21
CA ILE A 46 -6.85 -10.74 0.48
C ILE A 46 -8.08 -10.69 1.38
N ILE A 47 -7.97 -9.98 2.52
CA ILE A 47 -9.07 -9.80 3.46
C ILE A 47 -9.27 -8.29 3.67
N PHE A 48 -10.51 -7.83 3.51
CA PHE A 48 -10.89 -6.43 3.69
C PHE A 48 -11.47 -6.19 5.08
N ASN A 49 -11.04 -5.11 5.72
CA ASN A 49 -11.61 -4.56 6.95
C ASN A 49 -11.76 -5.59 8.09
N LEU A 50 -10.80 -6.50 8.25
CA LEU A 50 -10.81 -7.46 9.34
C LEU A 50 -10.72 -6.74 10.71
N GLU A 51 -11.59 -7.11 11.63
CA GLU A 51 -11.63 -6.55 12.99
C GLU A 51 -10.56 -7.20 13.87
N ILE A 52 -9.32 -6.73 13.73
CA ILE A 52 -8.18 -7.12 14.57
C ILE A 52 -7.53 -5.89 15.21
N PRO A 53 -6.84 -6.04 16.36
CA PRO A 53 -6.18 -4.91 17.04
C PRO A 53 -5.25 -4.11 16.14
N GLN A 54 -4.51 -4.78 15.25
CA GLN A 54 -3.58 -4.14 14.30
C GLN A 54 -4.32 -3.24 13.30
N ALA A 55 -5.51 -3.66 12.84
CA ALA A 55 -6.33 -2.85 11.97
C ALA A 55 -6.90 -1.64 12.72
N ALA A 56 -7.31 -1.81 13.99
CA ALA A 56 -7.76 -0.70 14.82
C ALA A 56 -6.65 0.36 15.04
N LEU A 57 -5.43 -0.07 15.33
CA LEU A 57 -4.26 0.81 15.45
C LEU A 57 -4.01 1.59 14.15
N LEU A 58 -4.09 0.92 13.00
CA LEU A 58 -3.91 1.59 11.71
C LEU A 58 -5.03 2.61 11.44
N ARG A 59 -6.29 2.32 11.81
CA ARG A 59 -7.39 3.31 11.71
C ARG A 59 -7.13 4.53 12.58
N GLN A 60 -6.69 4.32 13.82
CA GLN A 60 -6.34 5.40 14.73
C GLN A 60 -5.23 6.27 14.14
N TRP A 61 -4.15 5.65 13.65
CA TRP A 61 -3.05 6.38 13.01
C TRP A 61 -3.52 7.17 11.78
N ILE A 62 -4.39 6.61 10.95
CA ILE A 62 -4.98 7.32 9.80
C ILE A 62 -5.77 8.55 10.28
N ALA A 63 -6.55 8.44 11.35
CA ALA A 63 -7.33 9.55 11.89
C ALA A 63 -6.41 10.65 12.45
N GLU A 64 -5.38 10.29 13.21
CA GLU A 64 -4.39 11.22 13.76
C GLU A 64 -3.60 11.95 12.67
N ASN A 65 -3.37 11.30 11.53
CA ASN A 65 -2.57 11.81 10.41
C ASN A 65 -3.42 12.26 9.20
N ALA A 66 -4.73 12.47 9.38
CA ALA A 66 -5.65 12.71 8.27
C ALA A 66 -5.26 13.92 7.39
N THR A 67 -4.77 15.00 8.00
CA THR A 67 -4.30 16.20 7.27
C THR A 67 -3.10 15.90 6.39
N TYR A 68 -2.13 15.13 6.91
CA TYR A 68 -0.96 14.71 6.16
C TYR A 68 -1.34 13.81 4.97
N ILE A 69 -2.18 12.82 5.21
CA ILE A 69 -2.66 11.91 4.16
C ILE A 69 -3.42 12.67 3.06
N ARG A 70 -4.28 13.63 3.43
CA ARG A 70 -4.97 14.48 2.45
C ARG A 70 -4.00 15.27 1.59
N LYS A 71 -2.96 15.86 2.19
CA LYS A 71 -1.91 16.56 1.45
C LYS A 71 -1.21 15.65 0.45
N LEU A 72 -0.79 14.44 0.87
CA LEU A 72 -0.17 13.46 -0.02
C LEU A 72 -1.06 13.10 -1.22
N ILE A 73 -2.37 12.95 -0.99
CA ILE A 73 -3.34 12.61 -2.03
C ILE A 73 -3.50 13.77 -3.02
N GLN A 74 -3.66 14.99 -2.51
CA GLN A 74 -3.86 16.19 -3.32
C GLN A 74 -2.64 16.53 -4.19
N GLU A 75 -1.44 16.41 -3.60
CA GLU A 75 -0.17 16.68 -4.27
C GLU A 75 0.32 15.51 -5.13
N LYS A 76 -0.40 14.38 -5.13
CA LYS A 76 -0.05 13.15 -5.85
C LYS A 76 1.41 12.73 -5.64
N LEU A 77 1.91 12.87 -4.42
CA LEU A 77 3.32 12.56 -4.08
C LEU A 77 3.65 11.07 -4.23
N TYR A 78 2.63 10.21 -4.32
CA TYR A 78 2.77 8.79 -4.65
C TYR A 78 3.05 8.54 -6.14
N ASP A 79 2.80 9.49 -7.04
CA ASP A 79 3.08 9.34 -8.46
C ASP A 79 4.59 9.42 -8.71
N LYS A 80 5.11 8.48 -9.51
CA LYS A 80 6.54 8.40 -9.86
C LYS A 80 7.09 9.71 -10.44
N ALA A 81 6.25 10.51 -11.12
CA ALA A 81 6.63 11.80 -11.66
C ALA A 81 6.92 12.87 -10.59
N HIS A 82 6.37 12.72 -9.39
CA HIS A 82 6.56 13.64 -8.26
C HIS A 82 7.56 13.10 -7.22
N GLN A 83 8.07 11.89 -7.40
CA GLN A 83 9.08 11.30 -6.52
C GLN A 83 10.47 11.82 -6.90
N GLN A 84 11.10 12.59 -6.02
CA GLN A 84 12.52 12.93 -6.16
C GLN A 84 13.35 11.74 -5.70
N VAL A 85 13.95 11.01 -6.64
CA VAL A 85 14.93 9.96 -6.31
C VAL A 85 16.21 10.68 -5.92
N HIS A 86 16.45 10.81 -4.61
CA HIS A 86 17.75 11.25 -4.12
C HIS A 86 18.73 10.09 -4.22
N PRO A 87 19.96 10.30 -4.73
CA PRO A 87 21.00 9.28 -4.66
C PRO A 87 21.23 8.89 -3.19
N PRO A 88 21.71 7.66 -2.93
CA PRO A 88 22.13 7.26 -1.58
C PRO A 88 23.12 8.28 -1.04
N ILE A 89 23.02 8.60 0.25
CA ILE A 89 23.97 9.49 0.91
C ILE A 89 25.36 8.84 0.78
N GLU A 90 26.37 9.57 0.28
CA GLU A 90 27.71 9.03 -0.01
C GLU A 90 28.34 8.29 1.18
N SER A 91 27.96 8.62 2.41
CA SER A 91 28.37 7.93 3.65
C SER A 91 27.93 6.46 3.74
N GLN A 92 27.03 6.02 2.85
CA GLN A 92 26.56 4.62 2.75
C GLN A 92 27.25 3.83 1.64
N LEU A 93 28.13 4.47 0.84
CA LEU A 93 28.84 3.84 -0.28
C LEU A 93 30.24 3.31 0.10
N TYR A 94 30.69 3.56 1.32
CA TYR A 94 31.97 3.10 1.85
C TYR A 94 31.77 2.13 3.03
N TYR A 95 31.30 0.92 2.72
CA TYR A 95 31.42 -0.27 3.57
C TYR A 95 31.82 -1.46 2.72
#